data_AF-A0AAV4NW97-F1
#
_entry.id   AF-A0AAV4NW97-F1
#
_cell.length_a   1.000
_cell.length_b   1.000
_cell.length_c   1.000
_cell.angle_alpha   90.00
_cell.angle_beta   90.00
_cell.angle_gamma   90.00
#
_symmetry.space_group_name_H-M   'P 1'
#
loop_
_entity.id
_entity.type
_entity.pdbx_description
1 polymer ?
#
loop_
_entity_poly.entity_id
_entity_poly.type
_entity_poly.pdbx_seq_one_letter_code
_entity_poly.pdbx_strand_id
1 'polypeptide(L)'
;MGRRQWDEPMSYHGLLSTYVEQTTTHGVRKIISSRHPARKLFWITVFLCSLGGCCYHCSYLIANYVANPKATITQEKDADFAEFPSLTVCNLNVIKKAYAQSYFDMASAKNKAKGNTTVKPTSKCYQSEKDLVRQSAIDLSDTWLSLGVTKDNLSRFGHKAEDLIIQCTYNSNDCWSNGTSYRVDITQVTSPIFGLCHTLSVKNNLTDQPASVKRGGTTQGTF
;
A
#
# COMPACT_ATOMS: atom_id res chain seq x y z
N MET A 1 15.49 -55.09 -46.02
CA MET A 1 15.83 -56.18 -45.09
C MET A 1 17.34 -56.18 -44.87
N GLY A 2 17.81 -55.57 -43.78
CA GLY A 2 19.22 -55.59 -43.37
C GLY A 2 19.29 -56.18 -41.97
N ARG A 3 19.92 -57.35 -41.84
CA ARG A 3 20.03 -58.12 -40.59
C ARG A 3 20.65 -57.26 -39.48
N ARG A 4 19.94 -57.08 -38.36
CA ARG A 4 20.55 -56.65 -37.09
C ARG A 4 21.20 -57.90 -36.47
N GLN A 5 22.51 -57.95 -36.51
CA GLN A 5 23.32 -59.00 -35.88
C GLN A 5 23.50 -58.62 -34.40
N TRP A 6 22.77 -59.31 -33.52
CA TRP A 6 22.88 -59.15 -32.06
C TRP A 6 23.49 -60.41 -31.44
N ASP A 7 24.66 -60.88 -31.91
CA ASP A 7 25.24 -62.13 -31.39
C ASP A 7 26.78 -62.09 -31.32
N GLU A 8 27.35 -61.08 -30.64
CA GLU A 8 28.68 -61.16 -30.03
C GLU A 8 28.68 -60.34 -28.72
N PRO A 9 29.41 -60.73 -27.66
CA PRO A 9 29.53 -59.89 -26.48
C PRO A 9 30.23 -58.59 -26.86
N MET A 10 29.45 -57.54 -27.11
CA MET A 10 29.98 -56.23 -27.45
C MET A 10 30.87 -55.76 -26.31
N SER A 11 32.17 -55.63 -26.61
CA SER A 11 33.12 -54.94 -25.75
C SER A 11 32.54 -53.58 -25.34
N TYR A 12 32.67 -53.20 -24.06
CA TYR A 12 32.16 -51.95 -23.50
C TYR A 12 32.50 -50.72 -24.36
N HIS A 13 33.66 -50.76 -25.03
CA HIS A 13 34.13 -49.71 -25.93
C HIS A 13 33.26 -49.56 -27.20
N GLY A 14 32.74 -50.67 -27.74
CA GLY A 14 31.84 -50.67 -28.91
C GLY A 14 30.45 -50.12 -28.57
N LEU A 15 29.95 -50.42 -27.37
CA LEU A 15 28.68 -49.88 -26.87
C LEU A 15 28.76 -48.36 -26.66
N LEU A 16 29.84 -47.89 -26.02
CA LEU A 16 30.07 -46.46 -25.77
C LEU A 16 30.24 -45.67 -27.07
N SER A 17 30.96 -46.21 -28.06
CA SER A 17 31.13 -45.56 -29.37
C SER A 17 29.78 -45.38 -30.08
N THR A 18 28.96 -46.43 -30.12
CA THR A 18 27.64 -46.41 -30.76
C THR A 18 26.71 -45.40 -30.07
N TYR A 19 26.74 -45.35 -28.74
CA TYR A 19 25.93 -44.42 -27.96
C TYR A 19 26.34 -42.96 -28.22
N VAL A 20 27.63 -42.65 -28.16
CA VAL A 20 28.14 -41.29 -28.38
C VAL A 20 27.88 -40.79 -29.80
N GLU A 21 27.97 -41.66 -30.80
CA GLU A 21 27.62 -41.32 -32.18
C GLU A 21 26.14 -40.96 -32.35
N GLN A 22 25.27 -41.51 -31.51
CA GLN A 22 23.84 -41.21 -31.48
C GLN A 22 23.50 -39.99 -30.60
N THR A 23 24.31 -39.66 -29.59
CA THR A 23 24.07 -38.48 -28.74
C THR A 23 24.11 -37.16 -29.52
N THR A 24 23.24 -36.20 -29.23
CA THR A 24 23.21 -34.87 -29.87
C THR A 24 24.35 -33.95 -29.40
N THR A 25 25.19 -34.40 -28.47
CA THR A 25 26.27 -33.61 -27.88
C THR A 25 27.43 -33.43 -28.88
N HIS A 26 27.49 -32.23 -29.49
CA HIS A 26 28.43 -31.91 -30.56
C HIS A 26 29.92 -32.15 -30.22
N GLY A 27 30.33 -31.89 -28.96
CA GLY A 27 31.73 -32.03 -28.54
C GLY A 27 32.21 -33.48 -28.38
N VAL A 28 31.35 -34.37 -27.86
CA VAL A 28 31.75 -35.75 -27.50
C VAL A 28 32.05 -36.59 -28.75
N ARG A 29 31.30 -36.38 -29.83
CA ARG A 29 31.55 -37.02 -31.13
C ARG A 29 32.93 -36.69 -31.70
N LYS A 30 33.40 -35.43 -31.54
CA LYS A 30 34.73 -34.99 -32.02
C LYS A 30 35.88 -35.58 -31.20
N ILE A 31 35.65 -35.85 -29.91
CA ILE A 31 36.61 -36.50 -29.02
C ILE A 31 36.82 -37.97 -29.42
N ILE A 32 35.75 -38.69 -29.73
CA ILE A 32 35.83 -40.12 -30.10
C ILE A 32 36.35 -40.33 -31.53
N SER A 33 35.92 -39.50 -32.48
CA SER A 33 36.37 -39.59 -33.89
C SER A 33 37.85 -39.20 -34.09
N SER A 34 38.47 -38.54 -33.11
CA SER A 34 39.86 -38.05 -33.22
C SER A 34 40.90 -39.15 -32.97
N ARG A 35 41.59 -39.57 -34.04
CA ARG A 35 42.70 -40.55 -33.98
C ARG A 35 44.00 -40.05 -33.33
N HIS A 36 44.34 -38.75 -33.46
CA HIS A 36 45.59 -38.19 -32.89
C HIS A 36 45.38 -37.68 -31.45
N PRO A 37 46.31 -37.98 -30.52
CA PRO A 37 46.16 -37.64 -29.11
C PRO A 37 46.09 -36.13 -28.86
N ALA A 38 46.87 -35.32 -29.57
CA ALA A 38 46.85 -33.86 -29.43
C ALA A 38 45.48 -33.25 -29.82
N ARG A 39 44.88 -33.73 -30.92
CA ARG A 39 43.55 -33.30 -31.36
C ARG A 39 42.47 -33.75 -30.39
N LYS A 40 42.61 -34.95 -29.82
CA LYS A 40 41.69 -35.46 -28.79
C LYS A 40 41.76 -34.60 -27.52
N LEU A 41 42.96 -34.24 -27.07
CA LEU A 41 43.17 -33.36 -25.92
C LEU A 41 42.55 -31.97 -26.16
N PHE A 42 42.77 -31.39 -27.34
CA PHE A 42 42.13 -30.13 -27.74
C PHE A 42 40.60 -30.19 -27.61
N TRP A 43 39.95 -31.20 -28.19
CA TRP A 43 38.50 -31.32 -28.13
C TRP A 43 37.98 -31.59 -26.71
N ILE A 44 38.75 -32.30 -25.88
CA ILE A 44 38.44 -32.49 -24.46
C ILE A 44 38.48 -31.14 -23.72
N THR A 45 39.55 -30.35 -23.90
CA THR A 45 39.67 -29.03 -23.27
C THR A 45 38.51 -28.11 -23.69
N VAL A 46 38.21 -28.03 -24.98
CA VAL A 46 37.10 -27.23 -25.50
C VAL A 46 35.76 -27.68 -24.91
N PHE A 47 35.52 -28.99 -24.85
CA PHE A 47 34.30 -29.54 -24.26
C PHE A 47 34.18 -29.22 -22.77
N LEU A 48 35.26 -29.38 -22.00
CA LEU A 48 35.29 -29.05 -20.56
C LEU A 48 35.10 -27.56 -20.31
N CYS A 49 35.73 -26.70 -21.10
CA CYS A 49 35.51 -25.25 -21.02
C CYS A 49 34.05 -24.89 -21.31
N SER A 50 33.45 -25.47 -22.36
CA SER A 50 32.05 -25.25 -22.70
C SER A 50 31.10 -25.74 -21.62
N LEU A 51 31.38 -26.90 -21.01
CA LEU A 51 30.59 -27.45 -19.92
C LEU A 51 30.68 -26.58 -18.67
N GLY A 52 31.88 -26.15 -18.29
CA GLY A 52 32.10 -25.25 -17.17
C GLY A 52 31.39 -23.90 -17.34
N GLY A 53 31.48 -23.30 -18.53
CA GLY A 53 30.75 -22.08 -18.86
C GLY A 53 29.23 -22.26 -18.78
N CYS A 54 28.70 -23.38 -19.27
CA CYS A 54 27.29 -23.72 -19.15
C CYS A 54 26.85 -23.82 -17.68
N CYS A 55 27.59 -24.56 -16.86
CA CYS A 55 27.30 -24.68 -15.42
C CYS A 55 27.33 -23.33 -14.70
N TYR A 56 28.30 -22.47 -15.00
CA TYR A 56 28.40 -21.12 -14.45
C TYR A 56 27.20 -20.24 -14.85
N HIS A 57 26.82 -20.25 -16.14
CA HIS A 57 25.65 -19.49 -16.58
C HIS A 57 24.36 -20.02 -15.94
N CYS A 58 24.17 -21.33 -15.86
CA CYS A 58 23.02 -21.91 -15.18
C CYS A 58 22.94 -21.48 -13.70
N SER A 59 24.06 -21.51 -12.96
CA SER A 59 24.07 -21.08 -11.56
C SER A 59 23.80 -19.58 -11.42
N TYR A 60 24.37 -18.74 -12.29
CA TYR A 60 24.10 -17.30 -12.33
C TYR A 60 22.63 -16.99 -12.62
N LEU A 61 22.01 -17.65 -13.61
CA LEU A 61 20.60 -17.48 -13.93
C LEU A 61 19.70 -17.94 -12.78
N ILE A 62 20.01 -19.09 -12.15
CA ILE A 62 19.26 -19.57 -10.99
C ILE A 62 19.39 -18.59 -9.82
N ALA A 63 20.59 -18.10 -9.53
CA ALA A 63 20.81 -17.13 -8.46
C ALA A 63 20.02 -15.84 -8.71
N ASN A 64 20.03 -15.31 -9.94
CA ASN A 64 19.25 -14.13 -10.30
C ASN A 64 17.74 -14.37 -10.24
N TYR A 65 17.28 -15.55 -10.65
CA TYR A 65 15.87 -15.92 -10.55
C TYR A 65 15.42 -15.99 -9.09
N VAL A 66 16.19 -16.67 -8.23
CA VAL A 66 15.88 -16.82 -6.80
C VAL A 66 16.07 -15.51 -6.02
N ALA A 67 16.93 -14.60 -6.50
CA ALA A 67 17.03 -13.25 -5.94
C ALA A 67 15.76 -12.40 -6.16
N ASN A 68 14.83 -12.86 -7.01
CA ASN A 68 13.54 -12.21 -7.28
C ASN A 68 13.64 -10.68 -7.52
N PRO A 69 14.56 -10.19 -8.38
CA PRO A 69 14.63 -8.77 -8.68
C PRO A 69 13.36 -8.33 -9.39
N LYS A 70 12.71 -7.28 -8.88
CA LYS A 70 11.49 -6.71 -9.46
C LYS A 70 11.82 -5.39 -10.14
N ALA A 71 11.41 -5.26 -11.40
CA ALA A 71 11.43 -3.99 -12.11
C ALA A 71 10.02 -3.40 -12.09
N THR A 72 9.89 -2.14 -11.68
CA THR A 72 8.64 -1.40 -11.72
C THR A 72 8.63 -0.51 -12.96
N ILE A 73 7.62 -0.68 -13.81
CA ILE A 73 7.40 0.16 -14.99
C ILE A 73 6.25 1.11 -14.66
N THR A 74 6.52 2.42 -14.64
CA THR A 74 5.51 3.46 -14.44
C THR A 74 5.04 3.98 -15.80
N GLN A 75 3.73 3.90 -16.05
CA GLN A 75 3.09 4.46 -17.24
C GLN A 75 1.97 5.40 -16.79
N GLU A 76 1.96 6.61 -17.33
CA GLU A 76 0.84 7.54 -17.19
C GLU A 76 -0.22 7.15 -18.20
N LYS A 77 -1.39 6.71 -17.72
CA LYS A 77 -2.56 6.46 -18.55
C LYS A 77 -3.49 7.65 -18.39
N ASP A 78 -3.64 8.42 -19.46
CA ASP A 78 -4.64 9.48 -19.52
C ASP A 78 -6.04 8.85 -19.57
N ALA A 79 -6.85 9.11 -18.53
CA ALA A 79 -8.25 8.72 -18.48
C ALA A 79 -9.15 9.94 -18.69
N ASP A 80 -10.08 9.86 -19.64
CA ASP A 80 -11.06 10.93 -19.89
C ASP A 80 -12.02 11.13 -18.71
N PHE A 81 -12.29 10.04 -17.98
CA PHE A 81 -13.12 10.01 -16.79
C PHE A 81 -12.36 9.29 -15.68
N ALA A 82 -12.35 9.90 -14.49
CA ALA A 82 -11.78 9.32 -13.29
C ALA A 82 -12.85 9.23 -12.21
N GLU A 83 -12.80 8.21 -11.38
CA GLU A 83 -13.68 8.09 -10.22
C GLU A 83 -13.40 9.23 -9.23
N PHE A 84 -14.44 9.90 -8.75
CA PHE A 84 -14.29 10.91 -7.73
C PHE A 84 -13.96 10.25 -6.40
N PRO A 85 -12.87 10.64 -5.73
CA PRO A 85 -12.49 10.02 -4.47
C PRO A 85 -13.47 10.39 -3.37
N SER A 86 -13.50 9.58 -2.32
CA SER A 86 -14.09 10.00 -1.05
C SER A 86 -13.20 11.06 -0.40
N LEU A 87 -13.84 12.11 0.11
CA LEU A 87 -13.15 13.23 0.76
C LEU A 87 -13.42 13.19 2.26
N THR A 88 -12.40 12.93 3.07
CA THR A 88 -12.53 12.97 4.54
C THR A 88 -12.05 14.32 5.07
N VAL A 89 -12.93 15.05 5.73
CA VAL A 89 -12.63 16.33 6.39
C VAL A 89 -12.72 16.15 7.90
N CYS A 90 -11.67 16.55 8.60
CA CYS A 90 -11.60 16.58 10.06
C CYS A 90 -11.29 18.00 10.53
N ASN A 91 -11.92 18.43 11.62
CA ASN A 91 -11.46 19.63 12.31
C ASN A 91 -10.23 19.29 13.14
N LEU A 92 -9.24 20.20 13.18
CA LEU A 92 -8.09 20.07 14.08
C LEU A 92 -8.51 20.20 15.55
N ASN A 93 -9.58 20.96 15.80
CA ASN A 93 -10.21 21.00 17.11
C ASN A 93 -11.09 19.76 17.28
N VAL A 94 -10.65 18.83 18.14
CA VAL A 94 -11.34 17.55 18.39
C VAL A 94 -12.74 17.75 18.97
N ILE A 95 -12.92 18.76 19.83
CA ILE A 95 -14.16 19.03 20.55
C ILE A 95 -14.57 20.49 20.45
N LYS A 96 -15.88 20.74 20.56
CA LYS A 96 -16.43 22.09 20.60
C LYS A 96 -16.01 22.80 21.90
N LYS A 97 -15.65 24.08 21.78
CA LYS A 97 -15.29 24.93 22.94
C LYS A 97 -16.37 24.96 24.03
N ALA A 98 -17.65 24.99 23.63
CA ALA A 98 -18.77 24.99 24.56
C ALA A 98 -18.77 23.77 25.49
N TYR A 99 -18.43 22.59 24.96
CA TYR A 99 -18.33 21.38 25.78
C TYR A 99 -17.13 21.46 26.73
N ALA A 100 -15.96 21.88 26.24
CA ALA A 100 -14.77 22.06 27.05
C ALA A 100 -15.02 23.02 28.24
N GLN A 101 -15.69 24.14 28.00
CA GLN A 101 -16.08 25.09 29.06
C GLN A 101 -17.03 24.45 30.09
N SER A 102 -18.06 23.74 29.63
CA SER A 102 -18.98 23.05 30.55
C SER A 102 -18.25 22.04 31.47
N TYR A 103 -17.22 21.37 30.95
CA TYR A 103 -16.39 20.46 31.73
C TYR A 103 -15.59 21.21 32.81
N PHE A 104 -14.97 22.35 32.47
CA PHE A 104 -14.23 23.17 33.41
C PHE A 104 -15.13 23.79 34.49
N ASP A 105 -16.35 24.19 34.15
CA ASP A 105 -17.32 24.71 35.12
C ASP A 105 -17.73 23.62 36.12
N MET A 106 -17.97 22.39 35.65
CA MET A 106 -18.24 21.23 36.51
C MET A 106 -17.03 20.88 37.40
N ALA A 107 -15.81 20.94 36.86
CA ALA A 107 -14.58 20.68 37.61
C ALA A 107 -14.35 21.72 38.71
N SER A 108 -14.58 23.00 38.39
CA SER A 108 -14.43 24.13 39.31
C SER A 108 -15.49 24.11 40.43
N ALA A 109 -16.74 23.77 40.10
CA ALA A 109 -17.83 23.66 41.08
C ALA A 109 -17.57 22.55 42.12
N LYS A 110 -17.01 21.40 41.70
CA LYS A 110 -16.67 20.30 42.61
C LYS A 110 -15.58 20.66 43.62
N ASN A 111 -14.60 21.49 43.23
CA ASN A 111 -13.57 21.96 44.16
C ASN A 111 -14.13 22.94 45.20
N LYS A 112 -15.13 23.76 44.84
CA LYS A 112 -15.80 24.64 45.79
C LYS A 112 -16.61 23.88 46.85
N ALA A 113 -17.09 22.67 46.51
CA ALA A 113 -17.79 21.77 47.43
C ALA A 113 -16.86 20.87 48.26
N LYS A 114 -15.64 20.57 47.78
CA LYS A 114 -14.63 19.80 48.52
C LYS A 114 -13.76 20.73 49.36
N GLY A 115 -14.22 21.04 50.57
CA GLY A 115 -13.36 21.59 51.62
C GLY A 115 -12.14 20.69 51.85
N ASN A 116 -10.96 21.30 51.86
CA ASN A 116 -9.64 20.80 52.25
C ASN A 116 -9.50 19.27 52.42
N THR A 117 -9.53 18.51 51.32
CA THR A 117 -9.18 17.08 51.35
C THR A 117 -7.86 16.87 50.62
N THR A 118 -6.82 16.46 51.34
CA THR A 118 -5.45 16.19 50.84
C THR A 118 -5.34 14.87 50.07
N VAL A 119 -6.31 14.57 49.19
CA VAL A 119 -6.18 13.46 48.25
C VAL A 119 -5.48 13.99 47.01
N LYS A 120 -4.19 13.66 46.84
CA LYS A 120 -3.49 13.87 45.57
C LYS A 120 -4.23 13.07 44.49
N PRO A 121 -4.90 13.71 43.53
CA PRO A 121 -5.58 12.97 42.48
C PRO A 121 -4.51 12.30 41.61
N THR A 122 -4.63 10.97 41.46
CA THR A 122 -3.76 10.14 40.63
C THR A 122 -4.00 10.36 39.13
N SER A 123 -5.10 11.02 38.74
CA SER A 123 -5.39 11.46 37.38
C SER A 123 -5.25 12.99 37.26
N LYS A 124 -4.54 13.46 36.22
CA LYS A 124 -4.43 14.88 35.90
C LYS A 124 -5.79 15.37 35.35
N CYS A 125 -6.61 15.98 36.20
CA CYS A 125 -7.81 16.69 35.78
C CYS A 125 -7.47 18.18 35.60
N TYR A 126 -7.71 18.73 34.41
CA TYR A 126 -7.53 20.17 34.16
C TYR A 126 -8.69 20.96 34.76
N GLN A 127 -8.37 22.01 35.52
CA GLN A 127 -9.37 22.82 36.23
C GLN A 127 -9.83 24.04 35.42
N SER A 128 -8.98 24.54 34.52
CA SER A 128 -9.29 25.68 33.67
C SER A 128 -8.72 25.53 32.26
N GLU A 129 -9.27 26.29 31.31
CA GLU A 129 -8.75 26.41 29.93
C GLU A 129 -7.25 26.80 29.94
N LYS A 130 -6.83 27.66 30.87
CA LYS A 130 -5.44 28.10 31.00
C LYS A 130 -4.52 26.97 31.47
N ASP A 131 -4.99 26.11 32.37
CA ASP A 131 -4.21 24.97 32.86
C ASP A 131 -4.07 23.90 31.78
N LEU A 132 -5.13 23.69 31.00
CA LEU A 132 -5.11 22.81 29.83
C LEU A 132 -4.07 23.32 28.84
N VAL A 133 -4.18 24.56 28.35
CA VAL A 133 -3.31 25.12 27.31
C VAL A 133 -1.84 25.21 27.76
N ARG A 134 -1.57 25.46 29.04
CA ARG A 134 -0.20 25.49 29.57
C ARG A 134 0.48 24.12 29.59
N GLN A 135 -0.27 23.05 29.82
CA GLN A 135 0.28 21.69 29.95
C GLN A 135 0.13 20.86 28.67
N SER A 136 -0.86 21.16 27.83
CA SER A 136 -0.98 20.60 26.48
C SER A 136 0.02 21.32 25.59
N ALA A 137 1.24 20.80 25.52
CA ALA A 137 2.28 21.32 24.66
C ALA A 137 1.87 21.17 23.19
N ILE A 138 1.23 22.19 22.59
CA ILE A 138 1.03 22.44 21.14
C ILE A 138 0.21 21.38 20.37
N ASP A 139 0.15 20.13 20.85
CA ASP A 139 -0.64 19.04 20.29
C ASP A 139 -1.85 18.74 21.19
N LEU A 140 -3.03 19.09 20.69
CA LEU A 140 -4.30 18.89 21.38
C LEU A 140 -4.87 17.48 21.11
N SER A 141 -4.18 16.63 20.34
CA SER A 141 -4.65 15.29 19.94
C SER A 141 -5.02 14.39 21.12
N ASP A 142 -4.41 14.58 22.29
CA ASP A 142 -4.60 13.73 23.47
C ASP A 142 -5.46 14.42 24.56
N THR A 143 -5.81 15.69 24.35
CA THR A 143 -6.49 16.50 25.38
C THR A 143 -7.95 16.12 25.58
N TRP A 144 -8.61 15.61 24.56
CA TRP A 144 -10.00 15.15 24.66
C TRP A 144 -10.15 13.96 25.61
N LEU A 145 -9.14 13.08 25.73
CA LEU A 145 -9.14 12.00 26.72
C LEU A 145 -9.16 12.58 28.16
N SER A 146 -8.41 13.66 28.39
CA SER A 146 -8.37 14.33 29.69
C SER A 146 -9.68 15.03 30.05
N LEU A 147 -10.52 15.32 29.05
CA LEU A 147 -11.85 15.90 29.21
C LEU A 147 -12.95 14.83 29.33
N GLY A 148 -12.57 13.56 29.51
CA GLY A 148 -13.52 12.45 29.70
C GLY A 148 -14.32 12.10 28.44
N VAL A 149 -13.83 12.51 27.26
CA VAL A 149 -14.48 12.22 25.99
C VAL A 149 -14.08 10.82 25.54
N THR A 150 -15.07 10.02 25.16
CA THR A 150 -14.87 8.67 24.59
C THR A 150 -15.22 8.68 23.10
N LYS A 151 -14.77 7.65 22.38
CA LYS A 151 -15.08 7.47 20.95
C LYS A 151 -16.59 7.49 20.66
N ASP A 152 -17.41 6.98 21.57
CA ASP A 152 -18.87 6.92 21.41
C ASP A 152 -19.52 8.30 21.62
N ASN A 153 -18.93 9.13 22.48
CA ASN A 153 -19.42 10.47 22.80
C ASN A 153 -18.92 11.55 21.84
N LEU A 154 -17.97 11.23 20.94
CA LEU A 154 -17.48 12.13 19.89
C LEU A 154 -18.60 12.63 18.98
N SER A 155 -19.59 11.78 18.68
CA SER A 155 -20.78 12.14 17.91
C SER A 155 -21.57 13.30 18.53
N ARG A 156 -21.48 13.49 19.85
CA ARG A 156 -22.21 14.51 20.62
C ARG A 156 -21.40 15.80 20.79
N PHE A 157 -20.12 15.66 21.12
CA PHE A 157 -19.27 16.80 21.53
C PHE A 157 -18.28 17.26 20.46
N GLY A 158 -18.08 16.44 19.42
CA GLY A 158 -17.28 16.77 18.25
C GLY A 158 -17.98 17.75 17.30
N HIS A 159 -17.22 18.25 16.33
CA HIS A 159 -17.74 19.15 15.30
C HIS A 159 -18.59 18.37 14.29
N LYS A 160 -19.81 18.82 14.01
CA LYS A 160 -20.70 18.20 13.03
C LYS A 160 -20.41 18.70 11.63
N ALA A 161 -20.77 17.93 10.60
CA ALA A 161 -20.60 18.32 9.20
C ALA A 161 -21.32 19.64 8.88
N GLU A 162 -22.54 19.82 9.38
CA GLU A 162 -23.37 21.03 9.22
C GLU A 162 -22.70 22.31 9.76
N ASP A 163 -21.84 22.18 10.77
CA ASP A 163 -21.11 23.33 11.34
C ASP A 163 -19.81 23.65 10.58
N LEU A 164 -19.28 22.69 9.81
CA LEU A 164 -17.99 22.78 9.12
C LEU A 164 -18.15 23.11 7.63
N ILE A 165 -19.19 22.58 7.00
CA ILE A 165 -19.42 22.62 5.55
C ILE A 165 -20.50 23.66 5.27
N ILE A 166 -20.08 24.90 5.05
CA ILE A 166 -20.99 26.03 4.81
C ILE A 166 -21.56 26.00 3.39
N GLN A 167 -20.73 25.60 2.41
CA GLN A 167 -21.11 25.54 1.00
C GLN A 167 -20.49 24.31 0.34
N CYS A 168 -21.27 23.59 -0.46
CA CYS A 168 -20.82 22.42 -1.21
C CYS A 168 -21.32 22.53 -2.65
N THR A 169 -20.38 22.42 -3.61
CA THR A 169 -20.72 22.34 -5.03
C THR A 169 -19.95 21.20 -5.67
N TYR A 170 -20.63 20.44 -6.52
CA TYR A 170 -20.02 19.38 -7.34
C TYR A 170 -20.51 19.55 -8.77
N ASN A 171 -19.60 19.51 -9.75
CA ASN A 171 -19.92 19.71 -11.17
C ASN A 171 -20.83 20.93 -11.44
N SER A 172 -20.51 22.06 -10.79
CA SER A 172 -21.25 23.33 -10.88
C SER A 172 -22.70 23.33 -10.37
N ASN A 173 -23.17 22.29 -9.66
CA ASN A 173 -24.44 22.34 -8.96
C ASN A 173 -24.27 22.16 -7.45
N ASP A 174 -25.25 22.64 -6.69
CA ASP A 174 -25.31 22.44 -5.24
C ASP A 174 -25.42 20.95 -4.90
N CYS A 175 -24.65 20.51 -3.89
CA CYS A 175 -24.57 19.11 -3.50
C CYS A 175 -25.89 18.50 -2.99
N TRP A 176 -26.82 19.32 -2.49
CA TRP A 176 -28.09 18.88 -1.90
C TRP A 176 -29.31 19.30 -2.74
N SER A 177 -29.10 19.73 -3.99
CA SER A 177 -30.21 20.04 -4.89
C SER A 177 -30.95 18.79 -5.33
N ASN A 178 -32.29 18.82 -5.27
CA ASN A 178 -33.13 17.77 -5.85
C ASN A 178 -33.11 17.91 -7.39
N GLY A 179 -32.73 16.86 -8.12
CA GLY A 179 -32.75 16.83 -9.59
C GLY A 179 -31.42 16.55 -10.27
N THR A 180 -30.33 16.34 -9.53
CA THR A 180 -29.04 15.91 -10.07
C THR A 180 -28.99 14.39 -10.29
N SER A 181 -28.15 13.94 -11.23
CA SER A 181 -27.89 12.50 -11.46
C SER A 181 -27.04 11.85 -10.36
N TYR A 182 -26.59 12.64 -9.38
CA TYR A 182 -25.76 12.21 -8.27
C TYR A 182 -26.32 12.75 -6.95
N ARG A 183 -25.93 12.11 -5.85
CA ARG A 183 -26.12 12.57 -4.48
C ARG A 183 -24.79 12.61 -3.74
N VAL A 184 -24.70 13.47 -2.74
CA VAL A 184 -23.55 13.55 -1.85
C VAL A 184 -23.94 12.96 -0.49
N ASP A 185 -23.31 11.85 -0.15
CA ASP A 185 -23.52 11.16 1.12
C ASP A 185 -22.42 11.57 2.10
N ILE A 186 -22.81 11.92 3.34
CA ILE A 186 -21.86 12.24 4.42
C ILE A 186 -21.90 11.14 5.46
N THR A 187 -20.76 10.50 5.69
CA THR A 187 -20.60 9.48 6.73
C THR A 187 -19.64 9.96 7.82
N GLN A 188 -19.99 9.67 9.07
CA GLN A 188 -19.17 10.03 10.21
C GLN A 188 -18.07 8.99 10.43
N VAL A 189 -16.83 9.45 10.59
CA VAL A 189 -15.67 8.61 10.86
C VAL A 189 -14.96 9.17 12.08
N THR A 190 -14.55 8.31 13.00
CA THR A 190 -13.85 8.72 14.22
C THR A 190 -12.35 8.47 14.07
N SER A 191 -11.56 9.53 14.21
CA SER A 191 -10.10 9.50 14.23
C SER A 191 -9.60 9.62 15.66
N PRO A 192 -8.63 8.79 16.10
CA PRO A 192 -8.04 8.92 17.43
C PRO A 192 -7.28 10.24 17.63
N ILE A 193 -6.80 10.85 16.54
CA ILE A 193 -6.00 12.08 16.57
C ILE A 193 -6.89 13.31 16.37
N PHE A 194 -7.81 13.26 15.39
CA PHE A 194 -8.59 14.43 14.97
C PHE A 194 -10.04 14.44 15.47
N GLY A 195 -10.48 13.40 16.18
CA GLY A 195 -11.83 13.35 16.70
C GLY A 195 -12.88 12.94 15.68
N LEU A 196 -14.00 13.67 15.66
CA LEU A 196 -15.11 13.41 14.74
C LEU A 196 -14.83 14.03 13.36
N CYS A 197 -14.64 13.16 12.38
CA CYS A 197 -14.43 13.50 10.98
C CYS A 197 -15.66 13.13 10.13
N HIS A 198 -15.75 13.73 8.94
CA HIS A 198 -16.85 13.52 8.01
C HIS A 198 -16.29 13.16 6.64
N THR A 199 -16.73 12.02 6.11
CA THR A 199 -16.34 11.55 4.76
C THR A 199 -17.48 11.83 3.80
N LEU A 200 -17.20 12.65 2.79
CA LEU A 200 -18.09 12.97 1.69
C LEU A 200 -17.84 11.99 0.56
N SER A 201 -18.89 11.32 0.10
CA SER A 201 -18.86 10.42 -1.05
C SER A 201 -19.89 10.88 -2.06
N VAL A 202 -19.45 11.11 -3.29
CA VAL A 202 -20.36 11.48 -4.38
C VAL A 202 -20.74 10.22 -5.13
N LYS A 203 -22.03 9.90 -5.17
CA LYS A 203 -22.55 8.68 -5.79
C LYS A 203 -23.58 9.00 -6.85
N ASN A 204 -23.66 8.16 -7.88
CA ASN A 204 -24.73 8.22 -8.86
C ASN A 204 -26.05 7.76 -8.23
N ASN A 205 -27.13 8.50 -8.45
CA ASN A 205 -28.44 8.22 -7.87
C ASN A 205 -29.04 6.90 -8.35
N LEU A 206 -28.73 6.46 -9.58
CA LEU A 206 -29.29 5.26 -10.19
C LEU A 206 -28.50 4.00 -9.85
N THR A 207 -27.16 4.09 -9.86
CA THR A 207 -26.30 2.91 -9.75
C THR A 207 -25.67 2.72 -8.37
N ASP A 208 -25.78 3.70 -7.48
CA ASP A 208 -25.08 3.77 -6.18
C ASP A 208 -23.54 3.64 -6.28
N GLN A 209 -23.00 3.75 -7.49
CA GLN A 209 -21.56 3.74 -7.74
C GLN A 209 -20.96 5.14 -7.54
N PRO A 210 -19.67 5.23 -7.20
CA PRO A 210 -18.96 6.51 -7.11
C PRO A 210 -19.09 7.31 -8.42
N ALA A 211 -19.36 8.60 -8.29
CA ALA A 211 -19.51 9.47 -9.45
C ALA A 211 -18.16 9.68 -10.15
N SER A 212 -18.17 9.76 -11.48
CA SER A 212 -16.95 10.03 -12.24
C SER A 212 -16.84 11.51 -12.58
N VAL A 213 -15.63 12.06 -12.48
CA VAL A 213 -15.29 13.39 -12.95
C VAL A 213 -14.58 13.30 -14.29
N LYS A 214 -15.01 14.15 -15.23
CA LYS A 214 -14.34 14.31 -16.51
C LYS A 214 -13.06 15.13 -16.32
N ARG A 215 -11.99 14.76 -17.02
CA ARG A 215 -10.76 15.54 -17.03
C ARG A 215 -11.05 16.99 -17.41
N GLY A 216 -10.59 17.93 -16.57
CA GLY A 216 -10.63 19.36 -16.88
C GLY A 216 -9.73 19.67 -18.08
N GLY A 217 -10.16 20.57 -18.97
CA GLY A 217 -9.37 20.98 -20.12
C GLY A 217 -7.99 21.49 -19.69
N THR A 218 -6.94 21.07 -20.38
CA THR A 218 -5.59 21.58 -20.16
C THR A 218 -5.54 23.06 -20.56
N THR A 219 -5.55 23.95 -19.57
CA THR A 219 -4.90 25.26 -19.78
C THR A 219 -3.41 24.98 -19.85
N GLN A 220 -2.91 24.71 -21.06
CA GLN A 220 -1.47 24.71 -21.29
C GLN A 220 -0.95 26.10 -20.94
N GLY A 221 -0.36 26.22 -19.75
CA GLY A 221 0.55 27.30 -19.43
C GLY A 221 1.73 27.16 -20.38
N THR A 222 1.78 28.02 -21.39
CA THR A 222 2.99 28.26 -22.17
C THR A 222 4.02 28.83 -21.21
N PHE A 223 5.04 28.03 -20.89
CA PHE A 223 6.28 28.51 -20.28
C PHE A 223 7.17 29.13 -21.37
#